data_AF-A0A430RRS5-F1
#
_entry.id   AF-A0A430RRS5-F1
#
_cell.length_a   1.000
_cell.length_b   1.000
_cell.length_c   1.000
_cell.angle_alpha   90.00
_cell.angle_beta   90.00
_cell.angle_gamma   90.00
#
_symmetry.space_group_name_H-M   'P 1'
#
loop_
_entity.id
_entity.type
_entity.pdbx_description
1 polymer ?
#
loop_
_entity_poly.entity_id
_entity_poly.type
_entity_poly.pdbx_seq_one_letter_code
_entity_poly.pdbx_strand_id
1 'polypeptide(L)'
;MRVSALAWFTPPTEPEPAPPFFGQERALKALEAAFRQGGHGYLVGPSGLGKRKRLLAYLQDRPFSKEELVYLPLGEEAFPLLLPEGQGQALVEGVEALLAEFTPALFREKGFLYAKSLVEARHEREAEALLKALAEEAEGLGFTLLEGEEGLQLSGKGPLPPELSAKLEETVLTYLDVRQRAQAEVAALRRGFAERFLLPKAEALKARFPQAGRYLDRILETLLRAAALEEELLLEHLLPRLLVEGGERVVYEANPTPERLFGHLEYEARDGVLSTHLGLLRPGALHRATGGVLVLEAHRVWELGSYPLLKRALATGEVEPLAPRP
;
A
#
# COMPACT_ATOMS: atom_id res chain seq x y z
N MET A 1 -8.32 -73.64 -38.85
CA MET A 1 -7.70 -72.36 -38.45
C MET A 1 -6.19 -72.55 -38.43
N ARG A 2 -5.43 -71.92 -39.33
CA ARG A 2 -3.95 -71.96 -39.33
C ARG A 2 -3.45 -70.77 -38.52
N VAL A 3 -2.80 -71.04 -37.39
CA VAL A 3 -2.09 -70.02 -36.62
C VAL A 3 -0.64 -70.04 -37.11
N SER A 4 -0.25 -69.07 -37.92
CA SER A 4 1.13 -68.91 -38.41
C SER A 4 1.88 -67.92 -37.52
N ALA A 5 3.03 -68.36 -37.01
CA ALA A 5 4.03 -67.59 -36.26
C ALA A 5 3.49 -66.73 -35.11
N LEU A 6 3.37 -67.34 -33.93
CA LEU A 6 3.22 -66.60 -32.67
C LEU A 6 4.59 -66.02 -32.28
N ALA A 7 4.71 -64.70 -32.30
CA ALA A 7 5.86 -64.00 -31.73
C ALA A 7 5.63 -63.79 -30.23
N TRP A 8 6.63 -64.15 -29.42
CA TRP A 8 6.61 -63.87 -27.98
C TRP A 8 6.79 -62.37 -27.76
N PHE A 9 5.77 -61.71 -27.21
CA PHE A 9 5.86 -60.31 -26.80
C PHE A 9 6.17 -60.26 -25.30
N THR A 10 7.35 -59.75 -24.96
CA THR A 10 7.65 -59.35 -23.59
C THR A 10 7.34 -57.86 -23.49
N PRO A 11 6.33 -57.44 -22.72
CA PRO A 11 6.11 -56.03 -22.47
C PRO A 11 7.38 -55.41 -21.86
N PRO A 12 7.65 -54.11 -22.09
CA PRO A 12 8.77 -53.44 -21.46
C PRO A 12 8.74 -53.66 -19.93
N THR A 13 9.89 -53.97 -19.34
CA THR A 13 10.02 -54.21 -17.89
C THR A 13 9.75 -52.96 -17.07
N GLU A 14 9.86 -51.78 -17.70
CA GLU A 14 9.51 -50.48 -17.14
C GLU A 14 8.45 -49.83 -18.05
N PRO A 15 7.16 -49.96 -17.72
CA PRO A 15 6.11 -49.28 -18.47
C PRO A 15 6.13 -47.78 -18.19
N GLU A 16 5.79 -46.98 -19.21
CA GLU A 16 5.56 -45.55 -19.02
C GLU A 16 4.42 -45.29 -18.02
N PRO A 17 4.53 -44.24 -17.19
CA PRO A 17 3.47 -43.90 -16.25
C PRO A 17 2.17 -43.56 -16.97
N ALA A 18 1.08 -44.19 -16.56
CA ALA A 18 -0.25 -43.93 -17.13
C ALA A 18 -0.67 -42.46 -16.90
N PRO A 19 -1.44 -41.86 -17.83
CA PRO A 19 -1.89 -40.47 -17.68
C PRO A 19 -2.79 -40.31 -16.43
N PRO A 20 -2.85 -39.10 -15.82
CA PRO A 20 -3.52 -38.88 -14.53
C PRO A 20 -4.98 -39.35 -14.46
N PHE A 21 -5.71 -39.34 -15.58
CA PHE A 21 -7.11 -39.77 -15.67
C PHE A 21 -7.32 -41.03 -16.52
N PHE A 22 -6.32 -41.91 -16.65
CA PHE A 22 -6.46 -43.20 -17.34
C PHE A 22 -7.66 -44.01 -16.80
N GLY A 23 -8.59 -44.41 -17.67
CA GLY A 23 -9.82 -45.13 -17.33
C GLY A 23 -10.89 -44.29 -16.62
N GLN A 24 -10.74 -42.96 -16.62
CA GLN A 24 -11.65 -41.99 -16.01
C GLN A 24 -12.01 -40.85 -17.00
N GLU A 25 -12.26 -41.21 -18.26
CA GLU A 25 -12.44 -40.27 -19.38
C GLU A 25 -13.64 -39.34 -19.17
N ARG A 26 -14.70 -39.83 -18.50
CA ARG A 26 -15.86 -39.00 -18.13
C ARG A 26 -15.46 -37.86 -17.19
N ALA A 27 -14.65 -38.16 -16.17
CA ALA A 27 -14.20 -37.16 -15.20
C ALA A 27 -13.28 -36.13 -15.85
N LEU A 28 -12.38 -36.58 -16.73
CA LEU A 28 -11.51 -35.70 -17.51
C LEU A 28 -12.31 -34.74 -18.41
N LYS A 29 -13.27 -35.27 -19.19
CA LYS A 29 -14.13 -34.44 -20.06
C LYS A 29 -14.91 -33.38 -19.29
N ALA A 30 -15.43 -33.73 -18.11
CA ALA A 30 -16.14 -32.78 -17.25
C ALA A 30 -15.21 -31.69 -16.71
N LEU A 31 -13.99 -32.07 -16.30
CA LEU A 31 -12.98 -31.12 -15.83
C LEU A 31 -12.54 -30.16 -16.93
N GLU A 32 -12.27 -30.66 -18.14
CA GLU A 32 -11.95 -29.83 -19.31
C GLU A 32 -13.08 -28.87 -19.68
N ALA A 33 -14.34 -29.32 -19.57
CA ALA A 33 -15.50 -28.46 -19.80
C ALA A 33 -15.59 -27.33 -18.76
N ALA A 34 -15.34 -27.63 -17.48
CA ALA A 34 -15.31 -26.61 -16.42
C ALA A 34 -14.24 -25.55 -16.69
N PHE A 35 -13.02 -25.96 -17.07
CA PHE A 35 -11.97 -25.03 -17.45
C PHE A 35 -12.33 -24.17 -18.66
N ARG A 36 -12.92 -24.75 -19.70
CA ARG A 36 -13.31 -24.01 -20.91
C ARG A 36 -14.36 -22.93 -20.61
N GLN A 37 -15.21 -23.16 -19.62
CA GLN A 37 -16.25 -22.23 -19.18
C GLN A 37 -15.76 -21.23 -18.13
N GLY A 38 -14.52 -21.34 -17.65
CA GLY A 38 -14.04 -20.57 -16.49
C GLY A 38 -14.81 -20.89 -15.20
N GLY A 39 -15.46 -22.05 -15.14
CA GLY A 39 -16.33 -22.46 -14.04
C GLY A 39 -15.61 -23.26 -12.96
N HIS A 40 -16.24 -23.38 -11.80
CA HIS A 40 -15.78 -24.24 -10.72
C HIS A 40 -16.18 -25.70 -10.96
N GLY A 41 -15.33 -26.65 -10.55
CA GLY A 41 -15.60 -28.08 -10.66
C GLY A 41 -15.42 -28.81 -9.32
N TYR A 42 -16.14 -29.91 -9.12
CA TYR A 42 -16.02 -30.77 -7.93
C TYR A 42 -15.82 -32.23 -8.37
N LEU A 43 -14.85 -32.92 -7.75
CA LEU A 43 -14.53 -34.32 -8.05
C LEU A 43 -15.15 -35.25 -7.00
N VAL A 44 -16.09 -36.09 -7.43
CA VAL A 44 -16.79 -37.06 -6.57
C VAL A 44 -16.41 -38.48 -6.96
N GLY A 45 -16.27 -39.34 -5.95
CA GLY A 45 -16.04 -40.77 -6.13
C GLY A 45 -15.67 -41.43 -4.80
N PRO A 46 -15.62 -42.77 -4.75
CA PRO A 46 -15.25 -43.50 -3.55
C PRO A 46 -13.84 -43.14 -3.04
N SER A 47 -13.61 -43.43 -1.76
CA SER A 47 -12.29 -43.30 -1.12
C SER A 47 -11.28 -44.26 -1.77
N GLY A 48 -9.99 -43.92 -1.75
CA GLY A 48 -8.93 -44.75 -2.31
C GLY A 48 -8.63 -44.58 -3.81
N LEU A 49 -9.47 -43.87 -4.58
CA LEU A 49 -9.22 -43.62 -6.02
C LEU A 49 -8.06 -42.67 -6.35
N GLY A 50 -7.42 -42.07 -5.35
CA GLY A 50 -6.33 -41.11 -5.56
C GLY A 50 -6.77 -39.82 -6.26
N LYS A 51 -8.05 -39.43 -6.15
CA LYS A 51 -8.65 -38.26 -6.84
C LYS A 51 -7.78 -37.00 -6.76
N ARG A 52 -7.31 -36.65 -5.55
CA ARG A 52 -6.42 -35.51 -5.30
C ARG A 52 -5.10 -35.64 -6.07
N LYS A 53 -4.42 -36.79 -5.94
CA LYS A 53 -3.13 -37.04 -6.62
C LYS A 53 -3.28 -36.92 -8.15
N ARG A 54 -4.36 -37.48 -8.70
CA ARG A 54 -4.66 -37.40 -10.14
C ARG A 54 -4.95 -35.98 -10.60
N LEU A 55 -5.75 -35.23 -9.83
CA LEU A 55 -6.05 -33.84 -10.14
C LEU A 55 -4.78 -32.98 -10.10
N LEU A 56 -3.97 -33.07 -9.05
CA LEU A 56 -2.74 -32.28 -8.93
C LEU A 56 -1.75 -32.62 -10.05
N ALA A 57 -1.57 -33.90 -10.39
CA ALA A 57 -0.73 -34.32 -11.51
C ALA A 57 -1.24 -33.78 -12.86
N TYR A 58 -2.56 -33.70 -13.05
CA TYR A 58 -3.15 -33.11 -14.26
C TYR A 58 -2.97 -31.59 -14.33
N LEU A 59 -2.97 -30.90 -13.19
CA LEU A 59 -2.83 -29.45 -13.15
C LEU A 59 -1.37 -28.99 -13.27
N GLN A 60 -0.41 -29.84 -12.92
CA GLN A 60 1.01 -29.51 -12.89
C GLN A 60 1.55 -29.01 -14.24
N ASP A 61 1.14 -29.64 -15.35
CA ASP A 61 1.61 -29.32 -16.70
C ASP A 61 0.69 -28.33 -17.45
N ARG A 62 -0.33 -27.80 -16.77
CA ARG A 62 -1.31 -26.93 -17.40
C ARG A 62 -0.79 -25.48 -17.44
N PRO A 63 -0.90 -24.77 -18.59
CA PRO A 63 -0.56 -23.36 -18.64
C PRO A 63 -1.58 -22.53 -17.85
N PHE A 64 -1.07 -21.66 -16.98
CA PHE A 64 -1.85 -20.69 -16.20
C PHE A 64 -1.36 -19.28 -16.47
N SER A 65 -2.23 -18.29 -16.20
CA SER A 65 -1.82 -16.88 -16.26
C SER A 65 -0.77 -16.63 -15.19
N LYS A 66 0.31 -15.94 -15.58
CA LYS A 66 1.40 -15.58 -14.67
C LYS A 66 1.30 -14.14 -14.19
N GLU A 67 0.09 -13.60 -14.17
CA GLU A 67 -0.15 -12.28 -13.61
C GLU A 67 0.23 -12.23 -12.13
N GLU A 68 0.80 -11.11 -11.73
CA GLU A 68 1.20 -10.75 -10.38
C GLU A 68 0.10 -9.93 -9.72
N LEU A 69 -0.26 -10.29 -8.48
CA LEU A 69 -1.24 -9.56 -7.70
C LEU A 69 -0.55 -8.61 -6.74
N VAL A 70 -0.76 -7.31 -6.94
CA VAL A 70 -0.23 -6.23 -6.09
C VAL A 70 -1.38 -5.53 -5.39
N TYR A 71 -1.28 -5.32 -4.09
CA TYR A 71 -2.20 -4.47 -3.33
C TYR A 71 -1.60 -3.07 -3.20
N LEU A 72 -2.37 -2.06 -3.59
CA LEU A 72 -2.00 -0.65 -3.54
C LEU A 72 -2.71 0.03 -2.38
N PRO A 73 -2.01 0.66 -1.42
CA PRO A 73 -2.65 1.34 -0.31
C PRO A 73 -3.29 2.66 -0.78
N LEU A 74 -4.60 2.79 -0.57
CA LEU A 74 -5.39 3.98 -0.85
C LEU A 74 -6.06 4.51 0.43
N GLY A 75 -5.26 4.64 1.50
CA GLY A 75 -5.72 5.12 2.80
C GLY A 75 -6.12 3.96 3.69
N GLU A 76 -7.38 3.95 4.12
CA GLU A 76 -7.94 2.83 4.87
C GLU A 76 -8.32 1.64 3.97
N GLU A 77 -8.37 1.86 2.65
CA GLU A 77 -8.65 0.84 1.66
C GLU A 77 -7.38 0.37 0.95
N ALA A 78 -7.40 -0.88 0.46
CA ALA A 78 -6.38 -1.43 -0.41
C ALA A 78 -7.01 -1.84 -1.74
N PHE A 79 -6.36 -1.49 -2.84
CA PHE A 79 -6.83 -1.80 -4.18
C PHE A 79 -6.02 -2.94 -4.80
N PRO A 80 -6.66 -4.06 -5.21
CA PRO A 80 -5.97 -5.14 -5.90
C PRO A 80 -5.70 -4.77 -7.37
N LEU A 81 -4.48 -4.98 -7.82
CA LEU A 81 -4.07 -4.79 -9.21
C LEU A 81 -3.39 -6.04 -9.74
N LEU A 82 -3.88 -6.55 -10.87
CA LEU A 82 -3.26 -7.64 -11.63
C LEU A 82 -2.35 -7.06 -12.70
N LEU A 83 -1.09 -7.47 -12.67
CA LEU A 83 -0.06 -7.01 -13.60
C LEU A 83 0.58 -8.20 -14.30
N PRO A 84 1.11 -8.06 -15.53
CA PRO A 84 1.89 -9.12 -16.16
C PRO A 84 3.10 -9.55 -15.31
N GLU A 85 3.62 -10.76 -15.56
CA GLU A 85 4.83 -11.30 -14.89
C GLU A 85 5.98 -10.27 -14.91
N GLY A 86 6.57 -10.00 -13.75
CA GLY A 86 7.63 -9.03 -13.53
C GLY A 86 7.19 -7.55 -13.43
N GLN A 87 5.98 -7.20 -13.85
CA GLN A 87 5.50 -5.80 -13.78
C GLN A 87 5.02 -5.40 -12.38
N GLY A 88 4.51 -6.35 -11.59
CA GLY A 88 4.14 -6.10 -10.20
C GLY A 88 5.37 -5.83 -9.34
N GLN A 89 6.39 -6.69 -9.44
CA GLN A 89 7.67 -6.47 -8.76
C GLN A 89 8.29 -5.12 -9.17
N ALA A 90 8.30 -4.80 -10.47
CA ALA A 90 8.84 -3.53 -10.94
C ALA A 90 8.04 -2.30 -10.49
N LEU A 91 6.73 -2.43 -10.24
CA LEU A 91 5.94 -1.36 -9.63
C LEU A 91 6.36 -1.16 -8.17
N VAL A 92 6.53 -2.24 -7.40
CA VAL A 92 6.97 -2.16 -6.00
C VAL A 92 8.32 -1.47 -5.90
N GLU A 93 9.32 -1.94 -6.65
CA GLU A 93 10.66 -1.35 -6.68
C GLU A 93 10.64 0.12 -7.14
N GLY A 94 9.79 0.45 -8.11
CA GLY A 94 9.60 1.81 -8.58
C GLY A 94 9.08 2.74 -7.48
N VAL A 95 8.09 2.29 -6.71
CA VAL A 95 7.55 3.06 -5.58
C VAL A 95 8.56 3.17 -4.44
N GLU A 96 9.26 2.08 -4.09
CA GLU A 96 10.34 2.11 -3.11
C GLU A 96 11.41 3.14 -3.48
N ALA A 97 11.83 3.14 -4.74
CA ALA A 97 12.77 4.12 -5.25
C ALA A 97 12.22 5.55 -5.15
N LEU A 98 10.95 5.79 -5.48
CA LEU A 98 10.32 7.11 -5.33
C LEU A 98 10.30 7.58 -3.87
N LEU A 99 9.92 6.70 -2.94
CA LEU A 99 9.87 7.03 -1.51
C LEU A 99 11.27 7.27 -0.94
N ALA A 100 12.28 6.54 -1.41
CA ALA A 100 13.68 6.71 -1.00
C ALA A 100 14.28 8.08 -1.37
N GLU A 101 13.66 8.81 -2.30
CA GLU A 101 14.06 10.18 -2.64
C GLU A 101 13.59 11.20 -1.59
N PHE A 102 12.52 10.89 -0.87
CA PHE A 102 11.96 11.77 0.15
C PHE A 102 12.74 11.66 1.46
N THR A 103 13.91 12.28 1.49
CA THR A 103 14.81 12.29 2.65
C THR A 103 15.01 13.70 3.20
N PRO A 104 15.40 13.85 4.49
CA PRO A 104 15.78 15.15 5.04
C PRO A 104 16.91 15.85 4.28
N ALA A 105 17.73 15.09 3.52
CA ALA A 105 18.81 15.64 2.70
C ALA A 105 18.28 16.53 1.56
N LEU A 106 17.07 16.28 1.06
CA LEU A 106 16.42 17.10 0.05
C LEU A 106 16.35 18.57 0.49
N PHE A 107 16.03 18.82 1.76
CA PHE A 107 15.92 20.17 2.32
C PHE A 107 17.24 20.72 2.89
N ARG A 108 18.37 20.06 2.61
CA ARG A 108 19.73 20.54 2.95
C ARG A 108 20.50 21.05 1.72
N GLU A 109 19.88 20.98 0.55
CA GLU A 109 20.45 21.51 -0.70
C GLU A 109 20.71 23.02 -0.61
N LYS A 110 21.87 23.47 -1.11
CA LYS A 110 22.30 24.87 -1.01
C LYS A 110 21.28 25.84 -1.60
N GLY A 111 20.66 25.46 -2.72
CA GLY A 111 19.64 26.28 -3.37
C GLY A 111 18.38 26.47 -2.51
N PHE A 112 17.94 25.41 -1.84
CA PHE A 112 16.79 25.48 -0.92
C PHE A 112 17.12 26.33 0.31
N LEU A 113 18.27 26.07 0.95
CA LEU A 113 18.69 26.80 2.15
C LEU A 113 18.82 28.31 1.89
N TYR A 114 19.36 28.68 0.73
CA TYR A 114 19.46 30.08 0.33
C TYR A 114 18.08 30.71 0.07
N ALA A 115 17.19 30.03 -0.65
CA ALA A 115 15.84 30.53 -0.88
C ALA A 115 15.06 30.69 0.44
N LYS A 116 15.21 29.74 1.36
CA LYS A 116 14.61 29.78 2.70
C LYS A 116 15.11 30.98 3.49
N SER A 117 16.42 31.21 3.55
CA SER A 117 16.97 32.34 4.31
C SER A 117 16.55 33.70 3.76
N LEU A 118 16.33 33.82 2.44
CA LEU A 118 15.80 35.04 1.84
C LEU A 118 14.35 35.31 2.26
N VAL A 119 13.51 34.28 2.32
CA VAL A 119 12.12 34.40 2.78
C VAL A 119 12.08 34.79 4.26
N GLU A 120 12.85 34.08 5.09
CA GLU A 120 12.94 34.35 6.54
C GLU A 120 13.43 35.78 6.81
N ALA A 121 14.55 36.20 6.18
CA ALA A 121 15.09 37.54 6.37
C ALA A 121 14.15 38.66 5.92
N ARG A 122 13.28 38.41 4.93
CA ARG A 122 12.28 39.41 4.50
C ARG A 122 11.20 39.62 5.55
N HIS A 123 10.64 38.53 6.07
CA HIS A 123 9.59 38.59 7.10
C HIS A 123 10.14 39.03 8.46
N GLU A 124 11.38 38.66 8.78
CA GLU A 124 12.07 39.12 9.99
C GLU A 124 12.23 40.64 9.99
N ARG A 125 12.63 41.24 8.87
CA ARG A 125 12.71 42.72 8.75
C ARG A 125 11.36 43.41 8.92
N GLU A 126 10.29 42.81 8.39
CA GLU A 126 8.93 43.34 8.55
C GLU A 126 8.48 43.26 10.01
N ALA A 127 8.72 42.13 10.67
CA ALA A 127 8.43 41.94 12.08
C ALA A 127 9.26 42.90 12.98
N GLU A 128 10.57 43.01 12.76
CA GLU A 128 11.44 43.94 13.48
C GLU A 128 10.97 45.39 13.34
N ALA A 129 10.51 45.80 12.14
CA ALA A 129 9.98 47.14 11.92
C ALA A 129 8.69 47.40 12.72
N LEU A 130 7.78 46.42 12.79
CA LEU A 130 6.56 46.50 13.60
C LEU A 130 6.88 46.65 15.09
N LEU A 131 7.78 45.80 15.61
CA LEU A 131 8.18 45.82 17.01
C LEU A 131 8.90 47.12 17.37
N LYS A 132 9.78 47.60 16.49
CA LYS A 132 10.51 48.85 16.68
C LYS A 132 9.56 50.05 16.74
N ALA A 133 8.56 50.12 15.85
CA ALA A 133 7.56 51.19 15.88
C ALA A 133 6.77 51.21 17.20
N LEU A 134 6.34 50.04 17.69
CA LEU A 134 5.66 49.93 18.99
C LEU A 134 6.59 50.31 20.16
N ALA A 135 7.85 49.88 20.11
CA ALA A 135 8.83 50.18 21.17
C ALA A 135 9.11 51.68 21.28
N GLU A 136 9.30 52.39 20.16
CA GLU A 136 9.53 53.84 20.16
C GLU A 136 8.32 54.61 20.75
N GLU A 137 7.09 54.20 20.43
CA GLU A 137 5.87 54.78 21.00
C GLU A 137 5.72 54.47 22.51
N ALA A 138 6.02 53.23 22.91
CA ALA A 138 5.98 52.81 24.31
C ALA A 138 7.01 53.55 25.16
N GLU A 139 8.25 53.72 24.67
CA GLU A 139 9.31 54.44 25.37
C GLU A 139 8.95 55.91 25.58
N GLY A 140 8.31 56.54 24.60
CA GLY A 140 7.77 57.91 24.72
C GLY A 140 6.76 58.08 25.86
N LEU A 141 6.12 56.99 26.29
CA LEU A 141 5.15 56.93 27.39
C LEU A 141 5.72 56.30 28.67
N GLY A 142 7.02 55.95 28.69
CA GLY A 142 7.68 55.34 29.85
C GLY A 142 7.43 53.84 30.03
N PHE A 143 7.05 53.14 28.96
CA PHE A 143 6.90 51.69 28.90
C PHE A 143 8.00 51.08 28.02
N THR A 144 8.35 49.82 28.27
CA THR A 144 9.34 49.05 27.52
C THR A 144 8.68 47.80 26.98
N LEU A 145 8.92 47.51 25.70
CA LEU A 145 8.46 46.29 25.06
C LEU A 145 9.37 45.12 25.42
N LEU A 146 8.76 44.02 25.85
CA LEU A 146 9.42 42.76 26.19
C LEU A 146 8.78 41.64 25.38
N GLU A 147 9.61 40.76 24.82
CA GLU A 147 9.17 39.52 24.19
C GLU A 147 9.38 38.38 25.21
N GLY A 148 8.28 37.85 25.75
CA GLY A 148 8.28 36.73 26.70
C GLY A 148 7.70 35.46 26.09
N GLU A 149 7.65 34.37 26.87
CA GLU A 149 7.08 33.08 26.43
C GLU A 149 5.58 33.19 26.11
N GLU A 150 4.85 34.10 26.77
CA GLU A 150 3.43 34.39 26.52
C GLU A 150 3.19 35.43 25.40
N GLY A 151 4.26 35.87 24.72
CA GLY A 151 4.20 36.85 23.64
C GLY A 151 4.70 38.25 24.02
N LEU A 152 4.25 39.25 23.26
CA LEU A 152 4.66 40.65 23.42
C LEU A 152 3.96 41.27 24.63
N GLN A 153 4.74 41.87 25.53
CA GLN A 153 4.23 42.53 26.74
C GLN A 153 4.87 43.92 26.90
N LEU A 154 4.11 44.86 27.44
CA LEU A 154 4.61 46.19 27.79
C LEU A 154 4.79 46.29 29.31
N SER A 155 5.97 46.70 29.75
CA SER A 155 6.31 46.89 31.17
C SER A 155 6.67 48.35 31.45
N GLY A 156 6.06 48.98 32.45
CA GLY A 156 6.29 50.40 32.75
C GLY A 156 5.76 50.84 34.10
N LYS A 157 5.97 52.13 34.43
CA LYS A 157 5.50 52.71 35.70
C LYS A 157 4.06 53.24 35.55
N GLY A 158 3.10 52.50 36.11
CA GLY A 158 1.69 52.91 36.18
C GLY A 158 0.76 52.05 35.32
N PRO A 159 -0.56 52.34 35.30
CA PRO A 159 -1.51 51.60 34.48
C PRO A 159 -1.28 51.87 32.98
N LEU A 160 -1.44 50.84 32.15
CA LEU A 160 -1.26 50.93 30.70
C LEU A 160 -2.33 51.86 30.08
N PRO A 161 -1.95 52.89 29.31
CA PRO A 161 -2.92 53.74 28.61
C PRO A 161 -3.79 52.95 27.63
N PRO A 162 -5.10 53.28 27.49
CA PRO A 162 -6.00 52.54 26.60
C PRO A 162 -5.58 52.60 25.13
N GLU A 163 -4.99 53.72 24.69
CA GLU A 163 -4.45 53.88 23.33
C GLU A 163 -3.26 52.94 23.07
N LEU A 164 -2.35 52.82 24.05
CA LEU A 164 -1.19 51.95 23.96
C LEU A 164 -1.58 50.46 24.07
N SER A 165 -2.63 50.15 24.84
CA SER A 165 -3.23 48.81 24.91
C SER A 165 -3.82 48.38 23.57
N ALA A 166 -4.62 49.24 22.92
CA ALA A 166 -5.19 48.95 21.61
C ALA A 166 -4.10 48.77 20.54
N LYS A 167 -3.06 49.60 20.58
CA LYS A 167 -1.89 49.50 19.69
C LYS A 167 -1.11 48.20 19.89
N LEU A 168 -0.93 47.77 21.15
CA LEU A 168 -0.29 46.48 21.47
C LEU A 168 -1.09 45.33 20.87
N GLU A 169 -2.41 45.31 21.07
CA GLU A 169 -3.29 44.27 20.50
C GLU A 169 -3.20 44.22 18.97
N GLU A 170 -3.28 45.38 18.30
CA GLU A 170 -3.13 45.49 16.84
C GLU A 170 -1.77 44.98 16.36
N THR A 171 -0.69 45.35 17.08
CA THR A 171 0.68 44.93 16.75
C THR A 171 0.85 43.43 16.94
N VAL A 172 0.28 42.85 18.00
CA VAL A 172 0.29 41.39 18.25
C VAL A 172 -0.41 40.65 17.12
N LEU A 173 -1.60 41.10 16.71
CA LEU A 173 -2.32 40.47 15.59
C LEU A 173 -1.53 40.56 14.27
N THR A 174 -0.95 41.72 13.99
CA THR A 174 -0.15 41.93 12.77
C THR A 174 1.14 41.12 12.80
N TYR A 175 1.82 41.05 13.95
CA TYR A 175 3.00 40.23 14.14
C TYR A 175 2.70 38.73 13.94
N LEU A 176 1.59 38.24 14.50
CA LEU A 176 1.15 36.85 14.30
C LEU A 176 0.85 36.57 12.82
N ASP A 177 0.20 37.49 12.11
CA ASP A 177 -0.06 37.38 10.67
C ASP A 177 1.24 37.34 9.86
N VAL A 178 2.22 38.21 10.15
CA VAL A 178 3.56 38.16 9.52
C VAL A 178 4.22 36.80 9.75
N ARG A 179 4.16 36.25 10.96
CA ARG A 179 4.72 34.90 11.25
C ARG A 179 3.99 33.79 10.51
N GLN A 180 2.65 33.85 10.44
CA GLN A 180 1.87 32.86 9.68
C GLN A 180 2.17 32.92 8.19
N ARG A 181 2.32 34.11 7.62
CA ARG A 181 2.72 34.30 6.21
C ARG A 181 4.13 33.76 5.96
N ALA A 182 5.08 34.02 6.87
CA ALA A 182 6.43 33.47 6.79
C ALA A 182 6.40 31.94 6.78
N GLN A 183 5.65 31.32 7.71
CA GLN A 183 5.48 29.87 7.77
C GLN A 183 4.83 29.31 6.51
N ALA A 184 3.75 29.92 6.02
CA ALA A 184 3.05 29.49 4.82
C ALA A 184 3.93 29.58 3.57
N GLU A 185 4.76 30.62 3.47
CA GLU A 185 5.68 30.78 2.34
C GLU A 185 6.85 29.80 2.39
N VAL A 186 7.40 29.53 3.58
CA VAL A 186 8.41 28.46 3.76
C VAL A 186 7.80 27.09 3.43
N ALA A 187 6.56 26.82 3.84
CA ALA A 187 5.84 25.60 3.50
C ALA A 187 5.63 25.47 1.98
N ALA A 188 5.22 26.55 1.31
CA ALA A 188 5.07 26.59 -0.14
C ALA A 188 6.42 26.37 -0.86
N LEU A 189 7.50 26.96 -0.34
CA LEU A 189 8.85 26.75 -0.85
C LEU A 189 9.29 25.29 -0.72
N ARG A 190 9.06 24.66 0.43
CA ARG A 190 9.34 23.23 0.65
C ARG A 190 8.56 22.35 -0.31
N ARG A 191 7.25 22.59 -0.45
CA ARG A 191 6.38 21.87 -1.38
C ARG A 191 6.90 22.00 -2.82
N GLY A 192 7.14 23.22 -3.28
CA GLY A 192 7.60 23.48 -4.64
C GLY A 192 9.00 22.92 -4.91
N PHE A 193 9.87 22.88 -3.90
CA PHE A 193 11.16 22.21 -4.00
C PHE A 193 10.95 20.70 -4.18
N ALA A 194 10.21 20.05 -3.27
CA ALA A 194 9.93 18.61 -3.35
C ALA A 194 9.26 18.21 -4.67
N GLU A 195 8.29 19.00 -5.15
CA GLU A 195 7.60 18.78 -6.42
C GLU A 195 8.57 18.72 -7.61
N ARG A 196 9.55 19.62 -7.68
CA ARG A 196 10.53 19.61 -8.77
C ARG A 196 11.37 18.33 -8.83
N PHE A 197 11.62 17.67 -7.70
CA PHE A 197 12.39 16.43 -7.64
C PHE A 197 11.51 15.18 -7.82
N LEU A 198 10.33 15.18 -7.21
CA LEU A 198 9.46 13.99 -7.15
C LEU A 198 8.55 13.87 -8.37
N LEU A 199 8.02 14.97 -8.90
CA LEU A 199 7.05 14.95 -10.00
C LEU A 199 7.58 14.22 -11.25
N PRO A 200 8.82 14.46 -11.74
CA PRO A 200 9.31 13.75 -12.92
C PRO A 200 9.39 12.23 -12.72
N LYS A 201 9.72 11.79 -11.50
CA LYS A 201 9.83 10.36 -11.14
C LYS A 201 8.45 9.72 -11.01
N ALA A 202 7.51 10.41 -10.37
CA ALA A 202 6.13 9.97 -10.26
C ALA A 202 5.46 9.87 -11.65
N GLU A 203 5.65 10.84 -12.52
CA GLU A 203 5.11 10.82 -13.89
C GLU A 203 5.73 9.70 -14.74
N ALA A 204 7.04 9.43 -14.60
CA ALA A 204 7.68 8.30 -15.28
C ALA A 204 7.08 6.95 -14.83
N LEU A 205 6.83 6.77 -13.52
CA LEU A 205 6.15 5.58 -13.00
C LEU A 205 4.71 5.50 -13.49
N LYS A 206 3.98 6.62 -13.50
CA LYS A 206 2.60 6.69 -13.97
C LYS A 206 2.46 6.38 -15.46
N ALA A 207 3.39 6.85 -16.28
CA ALA A 207 3.46 6.51 -17.70
C ALA A 207 3.71 5.01 -17.90
N ARG A 208 4.53 4.38 -17.06
CA ARG A 208 4.78 2.93 -17.09
C ARG A 208 3.60 2.11 -16.56
N PHE A 209 2.92 2.60 -15.53
CA PHE A 209 1.85 1.91 -14.81
C PHE A 209 0.58 2.79 -14.71
N PRO A 210 -0.11 3.06 -15.83
CA PRO A 210 -1.28 3.95 -15.84
C PRO A 210 -2.41 3.42 -14.95
N GLN A 211 -2.50 2.10 -14.78
CA GLN A 211 -3.48 1.42 -13.92
C GLN A 211 -3.28 1.76 -12.43
N ALA A 212 -2.06 2.12 -12.02
CA ALA A 212 -1.72 2.56 -10.67
C ALA A 212 -1.79 4.10 -10.52
N GLY A 213 -2.26 4.83 -11.53
CA GLY A 213 -2.18 6.30 -11.58
C GLY A 213 -2.82 6.99 -10.36
N ARG A 214 -4.02 6.59 -9.95
CA ARG A 214 -4.69 7.14 -8.75
C ARG A 214 -3.86 6.96 -7.48
N TYR A 215 -3.18 5.82 -7.36
CA TYR A 215 -2.32 5.51 -6.23
C TYR A 215 -1.04 6.34 -6.25
N LEU A 216 -0.40 6.47 -7.41
CA LEU A 216 0.81 7.29 -7.58
C LEU A 216 0.52 8.77 -7.35
N ASP A 217 -0.61 9.29 -7.83
CA ASP A 217 -1.06 10.66 -7.57
C ASP A 217 -1.24 10.91 -6.07
N ARG A 218 -1.84 9.95 -5.36
CA ARG A 218 -1.99 10.02 -3.91
C ARG A 218 -0.65 10.01 -3.18
N ILE A 219 0.30 9.14 -3.57
CA ILE A 219 1.63 9.12 -2.96
C ILE A 219 2.28 10.48 -3.14
N LEU A 220 2.30 11.00 -4.37
CA LEU A 220 2.91 12.29 -4.67
C LEU A 220 2.32 13.39 -3.80
N GLU A 221 0.98 13.52 -3.75
CA GLU A 221 0.33 14.54 -2.92
C GLU A 221 0.64 14.36 -1.43
N THR A 222 0.71 13.12 -0.94
CA THR A 222 1.09 12.81 0.45
C THR A 222 2.51 13.28 0.77
N LEU A 223 3.47 13.01 -0.11
CA LEU A 223 4.86 13.46 0.05
C LEU A 223 4.96 14.99 -0.02
N LEU A 224 4.24 15.62 -0.94
CA LEU A 224 4.23 17.08 -1.09
C LEU A 224 3.60 17.80 0.10
N ARG A 225 2.53 17.23 0.66
CA ARG A 225 1.93 17.72 1.91
C ARG A 225 2.92 17.58 3.07
N ALA A 226 3.52 16.39 3.24
CA ALA A 226 4.49 16.17 4.30
C ALA A 226 5.72 17.08 4.18
N ALA A 227 6.17 17.36 2.96
CA ALA A 227 7.20 18.35 2.70
C ALA A 227 6.81 19.73 3.23
N ALA A 228 5.59 20.18 2.92
CA ALA A 228 5.11 21.51 3.28
C ALA A 228 4.95 21.68 4.80
N LEU A 229 4.43 20.64 5.46
CA LEU A 229 4.07 20.65 6.88
C LEU A 229 5.17 20.12 7.80
N GLU A 230 6.28 19.64 7.23
CA GLU A 230 7.35 18.96 7.98
C GLU A 230 6.84 17.72 8.75
N GLU A 231 5.81 17.05 8.24
CA GLU A 231 5.23 15.86 8.86
C GLU A 231 6.16 14.64 8.69
N GLU A 232 6.35 13.87 9.76
CA GLU A 232 7.00 12.57 9.69
C GLU A 232 6.04 11.55 9.07
N LEU A 233 6.50 10.85 8.02
CA LEU A 233 5.72 9.85 7.32
C LEU A 233 6.14 8.44 7.72
N LEU A 234 5.13 7.61 7.98
CA LEU A 234 5.30 6.16 8.09
C LEU A 234 5.28 5.55 6.68
N LEU A 235 6.43 5.57 6.00
CA LEU A 235 6.57 5.16 4.59
C LEU A 235 6.03 3.74 4.30
N GLU A 236 6.06 2.85 5.29
CA GLU A 236 5.51 1.48 5.18
C GLU A 236 4.00 1.43 4.91
N HIS A 237 3.24 2.48 5.27
CA HIS A 237 1.81 2.60 4.96
C HIS A 237 1.57 3.02 3.51
N LEU A 238 2.59 3.54 2.84
CA LEU A 238 2.53 3.96 1.44
C LEU A 238 3.01 2.87 0.50
N LEU A 239 3.75 1.87 1.00
CA LEU A 239 4.34 0.82 0.18
C LEU A 239 3.27 -0.13 -0.37
N PRO A 240 3.34 -0.46 -1.67
CA PRO A 240 2.48 -1.48 -2.25
C PRO A 240 2.98 -2.86 -1.81
N ARG A 241 2.09 -3.86 -1.84
CA ARG A 241 2.44 -5.23 -1.46
C ARG A 241 2.20 -6.19 -2.61
N LEU A 242 3.27 -6.82 -3.09
CA LEU A 242 3.20 -7.97 -3.97
C LEU A 242 2.75 -9.20 -3.15
N LEU A 243 1.57 -9.74 -3.45
CA LEU A 243 1.00 -10.90 -2.75
C LEU A 243 1.22 -12.21 -3.51
N VAL A 244 1.28 -12.13 -4.83
CA VAL A 244 1.45 -13.27 -5.71
C VAL A 244 2.53 -12.92 -6.72
N GLU A 245 3.70 -13.50 -6.54
CA GLU A 245 4.76 -13.50 -7.56
C GLU A 245 4.37 -14.45 -8.70
N GLY A 246 5.12 -14.45 -9.81
CA GLY A 246 4.95 -15.35 -10.98
C GLY A 246 4.99 -16.88 -10.70
N GLY A 247 4.83 -17.33 -9.45
CA GLY A 247 4.98 -18.70 -8.96
C GLY A 247 3.72 -19.59 -8.99
N GLU A 248 3.54 -20.41 -7.92
CA GLU A 248 2.61 -21.56 -7.87
C GLU A 248 1.14 -21.18 -8.13
N ARG A 249 0.64 -21.57 -9.32
CA ARG A 249 -0.76 -21.34 -9.74
C ARG A 249 -1.70 -22.49 -9.37
N VAL A 250 -1.19 -23.56 -8.77
CA VAL A 250 -1.99 -24.70 -8.32
C VAL A 250 -1.83 -24.81 -6.82
N VAL A 251 -2.76 -24.24 -6.07
CA VAL A 251 -2.69 -24.22 -4.61
C VAL A 251 -3.59 -25.30 -4.05
N TYR A 252 -3.03 -26.22 -3.27
CA TYR A 252 -3.81 -27.15 -2.47
C TYR A 252 -3.79 -26.72 -1.00
N GLU A 253 -4.95 -26.34 -0.46
CA GLU A 253 -5.07 -25.99 0.96
C GLU A 253 -5.65 -27.17 1.75
N ALA A 254 -4.78 -27.90 2.44
CA ALA A 254 -5.15 -29.08 3.23
C ALA A 254 -5.96 -28.73 4.48
N ASN A 255 -5.80 -27.50 4.99
CA ASN A 255 -6.50 -27.01 6.16
C ASN A 255 -7.23 -25.70 5.81
N PRO A 256 -8.39 -25.77 5.14
CA PRO A 256 -9.09 -24.59 4.62
C PRO A 256 -9.83 -23.84 5.74
N THR A 257 -9.10 -23.35 6.74
CA THR A 257 -9.64 -22.41 7.73
C THR A 257 -9.89 -21.05 7.08
N PRO A 258 -10.77 -20.20 7.64
CA PRO A 258 -11.00 -18.87 7.11
C PRO A 258 -9.69 -18.07 6.93
N GLU A 259 -8.82 -18.03 7.93
CA GLU A 259 -7.53 -17.33 7.85
C GLU A 259 -6.62 -17.86 6.75
N ARG A 260 -6.60 -19.17 6.51
CA ARG A 260 -5.74 -19.78 5.49
C ARG A 260 -6.29 -19.59 4.08
N LEU A 261 -7.61 -19.48 3.91
CA LEU A 261 -8.24 -19.23 2.61
C LEU A 261 -8.20 -17.75 2.24
N PHE A 262 -8.64 -16.89 3.15
CA PHE A 262 -8.83 -15.45 2.90
C PHE A 262 -7.63 -14.61 3.32
N GLY A 263 -6.69 -15.15 4.09
CA GLY A 263 -5.61 -14.36 4.67
C GLY A 263 -6.07 -13.60 5.90
N HIS A 264 -5.14 -12.88 6.53
CA HIS A 264 -5.42 -12.04 7.68
C HIS A 264 -4.47 -10.85 7.75
N LEU A 265 -4.89 -9.80 8.45
CA LEU A 265 -4.06 -8.65 8.79
C LEU A 265 -3.43 -8.84 10.16
N GLU A 266 -2.13 -8.68 10.26
CA GLU A 266 -1.46 -8.55 11.56
C GLU A 266 -1.50 -7.09 12.04
N TYR A 267 -1.38 -6.90 13.36
CA TYR A 267 -1.32 -5.59 13.98
C TYR A 267 -0.05 -5.48 14.81
N GLU A 268 0.52 -4.28 14.84
CA GLU A 268 1.64 -3.94 15.70
C GLU A 268 1.27 -2.78 16.62
N ALA A 269 1.73 -2.86 17.88
CA ALA A 269 1.57 -1.78 18.84
C ALA A 269 2.73 -0.79 18.67
N ARG A 270 2.41 0.43 18.23
CA ARG A 270 3.33 1.56 18.19
C ARG A 270 2.81 2.66 19.11
N ASP A 271 3.64 3.09 20.05
CA ASP A 271 3.27 4.11 21.06
C ASP A 271 1.95 3.81 21.80
N GLY A 272 1.68 2.52 22.05
CA GLY A 272 0.44 2.08 22.71
C GLY A 272 -0.81 2.07 21.81
N VAL A 273 -0.69 2.44 20.53
CA VAL A 273 -1.76 2.40 19.53
C VAL A 273 -1.53 1.21 18.59
N LEU A 274 -2.59 0.43 18.35
CA LEU A 274 -2.56 -0.64 17.36
C LEU A 274 -2.59 -0.03 15.95
N SER A 275 -1.61 -0.40 15.13
CA SER A 275 -1.49 0.03 13.73
C SER A 275 -1.38 -1.19 12.81
N THR A 276 -1.81 -1.03 11.56
CA THR A 276 -1.69 -2.05 10.52
C THR A 276 -1.38 -1.41 9.16
N HIS A 277 -0.66 -2.14 8.32
CA HIS A 277 -0.29 -1.73 6.96
C HIS A 277 -0.20 -2.97 6.07
N LEU A 278 -0.10 -2.78 4.75
CA LEU A 278 -0.07 -3.91 3.80
C LEU A 278 1.15 -4.83 3.97
N GLY A 279 2.23 -4.36 4.61
CA GLY A 279 3.35 -5.20 5.03
C GLY A 279 2.98 -6.29 6.03
N LEU A 280 1.89 -6.08 6.79
CA LEU A 280 1.33 -7.01 7.78
C LEU A 280 0.19 -7.87 7.23
N LEU A 281 -0.14 -7.74 5.93
CA LEU A 281 -1.11 -8.62 5.28
C LEU A 281 -0.48 -9.99 5.00
N ARG A 282 -1.06 -11.03 5.57
CA ARG A 282 -0.73 -12.44 5.27
C ARG A 282 -1.65 -12.97 4.18
N PRO A 283 -1.13 -13.29 2.98
CA PRO A 283 -1.97 -13.76 1.88
C PRO A 283 -2.52 -15.17 2.14
N GLY A 284 -3.83 -15.30 1.97
CA GLY A 284 -4.53 -16.59 1.94
C GLY A 284 -4.32 -17.39 0.66
N ALA A 285 -4.84 -18.62 0.64
CA ALA A 285 -4.80 -19.53 -0.50
C ALA A 285 -5.55 -18.99 -1.72
N LEU A 286 -6.62 -18.21 -1.53
CA LEU A 286 -7.32 -17.54 -2.62
C LEU A 286 -6.43 -16.52 -3.33
N HIS A 287 -5.67 -15.72 -2.57
CA HIS A 287 -4.68 -14.81 -3.13
C HIS A 287 -3.65 -15.61 -3.93
N ARG A 288 -2.99 -16.61 -3.31
CA ARG A 288 -1.95 -17.41 -3.98
C ARG A 288 -2.43 -18.12 -5.25
N ALA A 289 -3.69 -18.54 -5.30
CA ALA A 289 -4.28 -19.22 -6.45
C ALA A 289 -4.75 -18.29 -7.58
N THR A 290 -4.53 -16.97 -7.46
CA THR A 290 -4.94 -15.99 -8.47
C THR A 290 -4.35 -16.33 -9.84
N GLY A 291 -5.19 -16.30 -10.88
CA GLY A 291 -4.81 -16.71 -12.25
C GLY A 291 -4.67 -18.24 -12.44
N GLY A 292 -4.98 -19.04 -11.42
CA GLY A 292 -4.76 -20.48 -11.37
C GLY A 292 -5.94 -21.28 -10.81
N VAL A 293 -5.64 -22.29 -9.97
CA VAL A 293 -6.60 -23.22 -9.39
C VAL A 293 -6.34 -23.43 -7.90
N LEU A 294 -7.40 -23.23 -7.11
CA LEU A 294 -7.44 -23.61 -5.70
C LEU A 294 -8.13 -24.98 -5.55
N VAL A 295 -7.41 -25.95 -4.99
CA VAL A 295 -7.91 -27.30 -4.71
C VAL A 295 -8.22 -27.41 -3.22
N LEU A 296 -9.47 -27.75 -2.89
CA LEU A 296 -9.97 -27.88 -1.53
C LEU A 296 -10.64 -29.24 -1.30
N GLU A 297 -10.58 -29.74 -0.07
CA GLU A 297 -11.39 -30.88 0.34
C GLU A 297 -12.73 -30.38 0.91
N ALA A 298 -13.83 -30.68 0.21
CA ALA A 298 -15.16 -30.13 0.51
C ALA A 298 -15.60 -30.35 1.97
N HIS A 299 -15.32 -31.53 2.53
CA HIS A 299 -15.68 -31.83 3.92
C HIS A 299 -14.93 -30.93 4.92
N ARG A 300 -13.68 -30.58 4.63
CA ARG A 300 -12.87 -29.69 5.48
C ARG A 300 -13.36 -28.25 5.43
N VAL A 301 -13.76 -27.78 4.24
CA VAL A 301 -14.34 -26.43 4.06
C VAL A 301 -15.59 -26.26 4.92
N TRP A 302 -16.40 -27.30 5.02
CA TRP A 302 -17.59 -27.33 5.88
C TRP A 302 -17.21 -27.43 7.37
N GLU A 303 -16.37 -28.41 7.73
CA GLU A 303 -15.93 -28.67 9.12
C GLU A 303 -15.28 -27.45 9.77
N LEU A 304 -14.46 -26.71 9.02
CA LEU A 304 -13.70 -25.56 9.53
C LEU A 304 -14.47 -24.23 9.41
N GLY A 305 -15.74 -24.26 9.00
CA GLY A 305 -16.61 -23.07 8.98
C GLY A 305 -16.32 -22.07 7.86
N SER A 306 -15.54 -22.45 6.84
CA SER A 306 -15.15 -21.56 5.74
C SER A 306 -16.21 -21.43 4.64
N TYR A 307 -17.16 -22.35 4.55
CA TYR A 307 -18.15 -22.41 3.47
C TYR A 307 -18.95 -21.10 3.28
N PRO A 308 -19.50 -20.45 4.32
CA PRO A 308 -20.27 -19.21 4.12
C PRO A 308 -19.44 -18.07 3.53
N LEU A 309 -18.20 -17.91 4.02
CA LEU A 309 -17.28 -16.89 3.52
C LEU A 309 -16.84 -17.19 2.08
N LEU A 310 -16.57 -18.46 1.77
CA LEU A 310 -16.17 -18.88 0.42
C LEU A 310 -17.32 -18.65 -0.57
N LYS A 311 -18.54 -18.99 -0.18
CA LYS A 311 -19.74 -18.71 -0.99
C LYS A 311 -19.90 -17.21 -1.26
N ARG A 312 -19.69 -16.36 -0.25
CA ARG A 312 -19.74 -14.90 -0.40
C ARG A 312 -18.67 -14.41 -1.38
N ALA A 313 -17.41 -14.78 -1.15
CA ALA A 313 -16.28 -14.37 -1.98
C ALA A 313 -16.43 -14.78 -3.45
N LEU A 314 -16.92 -16.01 -3.72
CA LEU A 314 -17.18 -16.46 -5.08
C LEU A 314 -18.38 -15.76 -5.73
N ALA A 315 -19.35 -15.31 -4.94
CA ALA A 315 -20.53 -14.60 -5.45
C ALA A 315 -20.26 -13.12 -5.74
N THR A 316 -19.44 -12.46 -4.92
CA THR A 316 -19.08 -11.04 -5.09
C THR A 316 -17.84 -10.84 -5.95
N GLY A 317 -16.97 -11.84 -6.03
CA GLY A 317 -15.63 -11.70 -6.61
C GLY A 317 -14.64 -11.00 -5.68
N GLU A 318 -14.99 -10.79 -4.41
CA GLU A 318 -14.22 -10.02 -3.44
C GLU A 318 -13.63 -10.94 -2.36
N VAL A 319 -12.38 -10.68 -1.98
CA VAL A 319 -11.68 -11.39 -0.91
C VAL A 319 -11.34 -10.39 0.17
N GLU A 320 -12.00 -10.53 1.32
CA GLU A 320 -11.71 -9.75 2.52
C GLU A 320 -10.79 -10.56 3.43
N PRO A 321 -9.54 -10.09 3.67
CA PRO A 321 -8.68 -10.67 4.69
C PRO A 321 -9.34 -10.53 6.06
N LEU A 322 -9.13 -11.52 6.92
CA LEU A 322 -9.65 -11.47 8.28
C LEU A 322 -8.88 -10.45 9.11
N ALA A 323 -9.60 -9.55 9.76
CA ALA A 323 -9.04 -8.81 10.88
C ALA A 323 -9.00 -9.73 12.10
N PRO A 324 -7.90 -9.79 12.88
CA PRO A 324 -7.92 -10.36 14.22
C PRO A 324 -9.07 -9.75 15.00
N ARG A 325 -9.78 -10.64 15.70
CA ARG A 325 -10.79 -10.18 16.64
C ARG A 325 -10.07 -9.43 17.77
N PRO A 326 -10.55 -8.23 18.15
CA PRO A 326 -9.99 -7.48 19.26
C PRO A 326 -10.04 -8.25 20.58
#